data_AF-A0A512BW85-F1
#
_entry.id   AF-A0A512BW85-F1
#
_cell.length_a   1.000
_cell.length_b   1.000
_cell.length_c   1.000
_cell.angle_alpha   90.00
_cell.angle_beta   90.00
_cell.angle_gamma   90.00
#
_symmetry.space_group_name_H-M   'P 1'
#
loop_
_entity.id
_entity.type
_entity.pdbx_description
1 polymer ?
#
loop_
_entity_poly.entity_id
_entity_poly.type
_entity_poly.pdbx_seq_one_letter_code
_entity_poly.pdbx_strand_id
1 'polypeptide(L)'
;MKALPKKWRVHQGRDPEAELHNLKRRFQAVSGRFHRTVRLRRMYRLLKMAGIAAVASFAITWISMSFSPWPLLTTLRHLAAFPHCNAARAVDLAPANRGEPGYWQHHDRDKDGKSCEPWTMP
;
A
#
# COMPACT_ATOMS: atom_id res chain seq x y z
N MET A 1 9.15 -82.84 -44.33
CA MET A 1 8.26 -81.65 -44.28
C MET A 1 8.64 -80.85 -43.05
N LYS A 2 9.00 -79.56 -43.21
CA LYS A 2 9.69 -78.75 -42.19
C LYS A 2 8.74 -78.39 -41.04
N ALA A 3 9.20 -78.53 -39.80
CA ALA A 3 8.48 -78.12 -38.60
C ALA A 3 8.29 -76.59 -38.62
N LEU A 4 7.05 -76.14 -38.43
CA LEU A 4 6.70 -74.72 -38.41
C LEU A 4 7.17 -74.07 -37.08
N PRO A 5 7.72 -72.84 -37.11
CA PRO A 5 8.25 -72.19 -35.91
C PRO A 5 7.12 -71.77 -34.96
N LYS A 6 7.44 -71.82 -33.66
CA LYS A 6 6.52 -71.52 -32.56
C LYS A 6 6.04 -70.06 -32.64
N LYS A 7 4.72 -69.86 -32.76
CA LYS A 7 4.05 -68.56 -32.73
C LYS A 7 4.47 -67.76 -31.50
N TRP A 8 5.07 -66.59 -31.70
CA TRP A 8 5.33 -65.63 -30.64
C TRP A 8 4.00 -65.20 -30.00
N ARG A 9 3.86 -65.39 -28.69
CA ARG A 9 2.75 -64.79 -27.93
C ARG A 9 3.11 -63.33 -27.70
N VAL A 10 2.41 -62.44 -28.41
CA VAL A 10 2.43 -61.01 -28.10
C VAL A 10 1.82 -60.86 -26.71
N HIS A 11 2.65 -60.60 -25.70
CA HIS A 11 2.15 -60.10 -24.43
C HIS A 11 1.50 -58.75 -24.73
N GLN A 12 0.20 -58.61 -24.49
CA GLN A 12 -0.43 -57.29 -24.52
C GLN A 12 0.32 -56.42 -23.51
N GLY A 13 1.09 -55.46 -24.04
CA GLY A 13 1.85 -54.52 -23.24
C GLY A 13 0.90 -53.80 -22.29
N ARG A 14 1.32 -53.66 -21.04
CA ARG A 14 0.58 -52.93 -20.02
C ARG A 14 0.22 -51.54 -20.56
N ASP A 15 -1.06 -51.16 -20.52
CA ASP A 15 -1.53 -49.87 -21.04
C ASP A 15 -0.94 -48.71 -20.21
N PRO A 16 0.04 -47.98 -20.75
CA PRO A 16 0.76 -46.95 -20.00
C PRO A 16 -0.15 -45.74 -19.73
N GLU A 17 -1.17 -45.50 -20.55
CA GLU A 17 -2.09 -44.38 -20.36
C GLU A 17 -3.04 -44.64 -19.18
N ALA A 18 -3.53 -45.88 -19.06
CA ALA A 18 -4.33 -46.30 -17.92
C ALA A 18 -3.56 -46.21 -16.59
N GLU A 19 -2.28 -46.60 -16.57
CA GLU A 19 -1.42 -46.45 -15.38
C GLU A 19 -1.16 -44.98 -15.04
N LEU A 20 -0.85 -44.14 -16.03
CA LEU A 20 -0.65 -42.70 -15.84
C LEU A 20 -1.89 -42.04 -15.24
N HIS A 21 -3.09 -42.37 -15.76
CA HIS A 21 -4.35 -41.86 -15.23
C HIS A 21 -4.58 -42.27 -13.78
N ASN A 22 -4.26 -43.50 -13.42
CA ASN A 22 -4.40 -44.00 -12.05
C ASN A 22 -3.42 -43.29 -11.09
N LEU A 23 -2.16 -43.13 -11.50
CA LEU A 23 -1.14 -42.38 -10.77
C LEU A 23 -1.57 -40.92 -10.53
N LYS A 24 -2.01 -40.20 -11.56
CA LYS A 24 -2.51 -38.82 -11.43
C LYS A 24 -3.67 -38.73 -10.44
N ARG A 25 -4.62 -39.67 -10.49
CA ARG A 25 -5.79 -39.69 -9.60
C ARG A 25 -5.37 -39.85 -8.13
N ARG A 26 -4.39 -40.72 -7.85
CA ARG A 26 -3.83 -40.92 -6.51
C ARG A 26 -3.06 -39.69 -6.02
N PHE A 27 -2.25 -39.06 -6.88
CA PHE A 27 -1.54 -37.83 -6.54
C PHE A 27 -2.49 -36.64 -6.30
N GLN A 28 -3.60 -36.54 -7.04
CA GLN A 28 -4.63 -35.51 -6.80
C GLN A 28 -5.27 -35.63 -5.42
N ALA A 29 -5.59 -36.86 -4.98
CA ALA A 29 -6.18 -37.08 -3.65
C ALA A 29 -5.22 -36.67 -2.51
N VAL A 30 -3.93 -36.96 -2.65
CA VAL A 30 -2.91 -36.62 -1.63
C VAL A 30 -2.54 -35.12 -1.68
N SER A 31 -2.37 -34.55 -2.87
CA SER A 31 -2.01 -33.13 -3.04
C SER A 31 -3.09 -32.17 -2.55
N GLY A 32 -4.37 -32.56 -2.59
CA GLY A 32 -5.48 -31.73 -2.08
C GLY A 32 -5.34 -31.37 -0.59
N ARG A 33 -4.82 -32.29 0.24
CA ARG A 33 -4.60 -32.02 1.68
C ARG A 33 -3.48 -31.01 1.92
N PHE A 34 -2.37 -31.15 1.18
CA PHE A 34 -1.25 -30.22 1.28
C PHE A 34 -1.60 -28.83 0.71
N HIS A 35 -2.32 -28.78 -0.41
CA HIS A 35 -2.77 -27.50 -0.97
C HIS A 35 -3.70 -26.74 -0.02
N ARG A 36 -4.57 -27.42 0.74
CA ARG A 36 -5.43 -26.77 1.74
C ARG A 36 -4.62 -26.07 2.82
N THR A 37 -3.63 -26.73 3.41
CA THR A 37 -2.82 -26.13 4.50
C THR A 37 -1.97 -24.97 4.01
N VAL A 38 -1.36 -25.08 2.82
CA VAL A 38 -0.59 -24.00 2.21
C VAL A 38 -1.49 -22.81 1.85
N ARG A 39 -2.68 -23.05 1.30
CA ARG A 39 -3.66 -22.00 0.97
C ARG A 39 -4.16 -21.28 2.22
N LEU A 40 -4.47 -22.02 3.28
CA LEU A 40 -4.86 -21.44 4.57
C LEU A 40 -3.74 -20.60 5.19
N ARG A 41 -2.49 -21.09 5.20
CA ARG A 41 -1.34 -20.30 5.67
C ARG A 41 -1.10 -19.05 4.83
N ARG A 42 -1.29 -19.13 3.51
CA ARG A 42 -1.16 -17.96 2.62
C ARG A 42 -2.27 -16.94 2.89
N MET A 43 -3.51 -17.41 3.03
CA MET A 43 -4.67 -16.58 3.34
C MET A 43 -4.53 -15.92 4.71
N TYR A 44 -4.12 -16.66 5.75
CA TYR A 44 -3.86 -16.10 7.07
C TYR A 44 -2.75 -15.05 7.04
N ARG A 45 -1.65 -15.28 6.29
CA ARG A 45 -0.61 -14.27 6.11
C ARG A 45 -1.15 -13.00 5.47
N LEU A 46 -1.95 -13.12 4.41
CA LEU A 46 -2.56 -11.97 3.74
C LEU A 46 -3.51 -11.21 4.67
N LEU A 47 -4.41 -11.91 5.38
CA LEU A 47 -5.33 -11.31 6.33
C LEU A 47 -4.59 -10.63 7.49
N LYS A 48 -3.52 -11.25 8.00
CA LYS A 48 -2.68 -10.67 9.06
C LYS A 48 -1.98 -9.39 8.58
N MET A 49 -1.38 -9.40 7.39
CA MET A 49 -0.74 -8.20 6.83
C MET A 49 -1.76 -7.08 6.56
N ALA A 50 -2.94 -7.42 6.03
CA ALA A 50 -4.02 -6.47 5.82
C ALA A 50 -4.52 -5.87 7.15
N GLY A 51 -4.67 -6.71 8.19
CA GLY A 51 -5.04 -6.25 9.53
C GLY A 51 -3.99 -5.30 10.14
N ILE A 52 -2.70 -5.63 10.03
CA ILE A 52 -1.60 -4.76 10.49
C ILE A 52 -1.62 -3.42 9.75
N ALA A 53 -1.77 -3.44 8.41
CA ALA A 53 -1.83 -2.22 7.61
C ALA A 53 -3.05 -1.34 7.98
N ALA A 54 -4.22 -1.96 8.20
CA ALA A 54 -5.41 -1.24 8.63
C ALA A 54 -5.19 -0.54 9.99
N VAL A 55 -4.66 -1.25 10.98
CA VAL A 55 -4.36 -0.69 12.31
C VAL A 55 -3.31 0.43 12.22
N ALA A 56 -2.25 0.24 11.43
CA ALA A 56 -1.23 1.27 11.23
C ALA A 56 -1.81 2.52 10.56
N SER A 57 -2.63 2.36 9.51
CA SER A 57 -3.28 3.48 8.83
C SER A 57 -4.22 4.26 9.77
N PHE A 58 -4.98 3.56 10.61
CA PHE A 58 -5.86 4.17 11.60
C PHE A 58 -5.06 4.95 12.65
N ALA A 59 -3.99 4.35 13.19
CA ALA A 59 -3.13 5.01 14.17
C ALA A 59 -2.46 6.28 13.59
N ILE A 60 -1.94 6.22 12.36
CA ILE A 60 -1.33 7.38 11.68
C ILE A 60 -2.37 8.49 11.50
N THR A 61 -3.58 8.15 11.06
CA THR A 61 -4.65 9.12 10.85
C THR A 61 -5.09 9.75 12.17
N TRP A 62 -5.27 8.94 13.21
CA TRP A 62 -5.66 9.39 14.53
C TRP A 62 -4.61 10.31 15.17
N ILE A 63 -3.34 9.94 15.09
CA ILE A 63 -2.22 10.75 15.59
C ILE A 63 -2.11 12.06 14.80
N SER A 64 -2.27 12.00 13.47
CA SER A 64 -2.24 13.20 12.63
C SER A 64 -3.38 14.17 12.99
N MET A 65 -4.58 13.64 13.26
CA MET A 65 -5.75 14.40 13.72
C MET A 65 -5.57 14.94 15.15
N SER A 66 -4.86 14.22 16.01
CA SER A 66 -4.79 14.49 17.45
C SER A 66 -3.55 15.31 17.88
N PHE A 67 -2.45 15.28 17.12
CA PHE A 67 -1.13 15.74 17.62
C PHE A 67 -0.31 16.67 16.69
N SER A 68 -0.68 16.95 15.43
CA SER A 68 0.06 17.92 14.59
C SER A 68 -0.82 19.08 14.11
N PRO A 69 -0.38 20.35 14.28
CA PRO A 69 -1.24 21.51 14.06
C PRO A 69 -1.56 21.81 12.59
N TRP A 70 -0.82 21.25 11.60
CA TRP A 70 -1.05 21.54 10.18
C TRP A 70 -0.64 20.37 9.24
N PRO A 71 -1.31 20.21 8.07
CA PRO A 71 -0.89 19.30 7.01
C PRO A 71 0.52 19.61 6.47
N LEU A 72 1.24 18.59 5.98
CA LEU A 72 2.59 18.74 5.40
C LEU A 72 2.67 19.82 4.30
N LEU A 73 1.67 19.87 3.42
CA LEU A 73 1.61 20.87 2.36
C LEU A 73 1.54 22.30 2.93
N THR A 74 0.81 22.48 4.01
CA THR A 74 0.67 23.76 4.71
C THR A 74 1.99 24.18 5.35
N THR A 75 2.74 23.24 5.92
CA THR A 75 4.09 23.51 6.45
C THR A 75 5.04 23.97 5.34
N LEU A 76 5.02 23.32 4.18
CA LEU A 76 5.83 23.74 3.03
C LEU A 76 5.45 25.13 2.52
N ARG A 77 4.15 25.42 2.43
CA ARG A 77 3.66 26.77 2.08
C ARG A 77 4.10 27.81 3.11
N HIS A 78 4.04 27.49 4.41
CA HIS A 78 4.49 28.40 5.46
C HIS A 78 5.99 28.75 5.32
N LEU A 79 6.84 27.77 4.99
CA LEU A 79 8.25 28.00 4.69
C LEU A 79 8.43 28.84 3.43
N ALA A 80 7.68 28.56 2.36
CA ALA A 80 7.72 29.35 1.13
C ALA A 80 7.25 30.79 1.33
N ALA A 81 6.38 31.04 2.32
CA ALA A 81 5.92 32.37 2.68
C ALA A 81 6.99 33.23 3.38
N PHE A 82 8.10 32.66 3.88
CA PHE A 82 9.14 33.34 4.68
C PHE A 82 9.80 34.59 4.06
N PRO A 83 10.14 34.64 2.75
CA PRO A 83 11.03 35.69 2.24
C PRO A 83 10.44 37.11 2.23
N HIS A 84 9.16 37.23 1.85
CA HIS A 84 8.47 38.52 1.73
C HIS A 84 6.96 38.32 1.56
N CYS A 85 6.18 39.38 1.81
CA CYS A 85 4.72 39.32 1.71
C CYS A 85 4.18 38.94 0.33
N ASN A 86 4.92 39.19 -0.77
CA ASN A 86 4.52 38.72 -2.10
C ASN A 86 4.57 37.20 -2.22
N ALA A 87 5.50 36.54 -1.54
CA ALA A 87 5.63 35.08 -1.52
C ALA A 87 4.52 34.49 -0.66
N ALA A 88 4.25 35.10 0.50
CA ALA A 88 3.13 34.71 1.36
C ALA A 88 1.79 34.80 0.62
N ARG A 89 1.56 35.84 -0.19
CA ARG A 89 0.39 35.96 -1.07
C ARG A 89 0.39 34.92 -2.19
N ALA A 90 1.54 34.64 -2.81
CA ALA A 90 1.66 33.65 -3.88
C ALA A 90 1.35 32.20 -3.43
N VAL A 91 1.43 31.92 -2.13
CA VAL A 91 1.10 30.61 -1.54
C VAL A 91 -0.22 30.62 -0.76
N ASP A 92 -1.03 31.67 -0.94
CA ASP A 92 -2.34 31.85 -0.30
C ASP A 92 -2.30 31.81 1.25
N LEU A 93 -1.22 32.32 1.84
CA LEU A 93 -1.03 32.38 3.30
C LEU A 93 -0.91 33.81 3.84
N ALA A 94 -1.31 34.82 3.07
CA ALA A 94 -1.36 36.20 3.52
C ALA A 94 -2.72 36.85 3.20
N PRO A 95 -3.29 37.63 4.13
CA PRO A 95 -2.79 37.94 5.48
C PRO A 95 -2.90 36.73 6.44
N ALA A 96 -2.02 36.66 7.44
CA ALA A 96 -2.03 35.60 8.45
C ALA A 96 -1.86 36.15 9.87
N ASN A 97 -2.58 35.55 10.83
CA ASN A 97 -2.52 35.90 12.25
C ASN A 97 -1.44 35.09 12.99
N ARG A 98 -1.00 35.59 14.15
CA ARG A 98 -0.06 34.88 15.02
C ARG A 98 -0.55 33.47 15.36
N GLY A 99 0.26 32.46 15.03
CA GLY A 99 -0.07 31.04 15.22
C GLY A 99 -0.63 30.35 13.98
N GLU A 100 -0.95 31.12 12.93
CA GLU A 100 -1.40 30.58 11.65
C GLU A 100 -0.24 30.41 10.66
N PRO A 101 -0.34 29.45 9.72
CA PRO A 101 0.60 29.29 8.62
C PRO A 101 0.64 30.56 7.78
N GLY A 102 1.85 31.04 7.54
CA GLY A 102 2.09 32.29 6.79
C GLY A 102 2.50 33.45 7.67
N TYR A 103 2.20 33.39 8.97
CA TYR A 103 2.64 34.40 9.91
C TYR A 103 4.14 34.29 10.17
N TRP A 104 4.83 35.40 9.92
CA TRP A 104 6.23 35.58 10.28
C TRP A 104 6.39 36.91 10.99
N GLN A 105 7.12 36.91 12.10
CA GLN A 105 7.25 38.09 12.95
C GLN A 105 7.87 39.29 12.23
N HIS A 106 8.74 39.06 11.24
CA HIS A 106 9.34 40.14 10.44
C HIS A 106 8.41 40.68 9.35
N HIS A 107 7.28 40.04 9.09
CA HIS A 107 6.23 40.53 8.17
C HIS A 107 5.15 41.35 8.89
N ASP A 108 5.13 41.31 10.22
CA ASP A 108 4.26 42.09 11.09
C ASP A 108 4.99 43.37 11.49
N ARG A 109 4.77 44.44 10.71
CA ARG A 109 5.56 45.68 10.80
C ARG A 109 5.19 46.50 12.04
N ASP A 110 3.91 46.54 12.38
CA ASP A 110 3.34 47.28 13.50
C ASP A 110 3.15 46.42 14.76
N LYS A 111 3.40 45.11 14.67
CA LYS A 111 3.41 44.14 15.77
C LYS A 111 2.04 43.90 16.38
N ASP A 112 0.98 44.11 15.60
CA ASP A 112 -0.40 43.91 16.03
C ASP A 112 -0.82 42.43 16.04
N GLY A 113 0.06 41.54 15.55
CA GLY A 113 -0.18 40.11 15.43
C GLY A 113 -0.73 39.67 14.08
N LYS A 114 -0.78 40.56 13.09
CA LYS A 114 -1.15 40.28 11.71
C LYS A 114 0.01 40.57 10.78
N SER A 115 0.25 39.64 9.87
CA SER A 115 1.30 39.78 8.87
C SER A 115 0.71 40.03 7.48
N CYS A 116 1.43 40.82 6.69
CA CYS A 116 1.15 41.04 5.26
C CYS A 116 -0.25 41.57 4.93
N GLU A 117 -0.83 42.34 5.86
CA GLU A 117 -2.10 43.02 5.66
C GLU A 117 -2.11 43.94 4.42
N PRO A 118 -3.27 44.07 3.74
CA PRO A 118 -3.45 45.09 2.73
C PRO A 118 -3.49 46.48 3.40
N TRP A 119 -2.78 47.45 2.82
CA TRP A 119 -2.87 48.84 3.25
C TRP A 119 -4.29 49.36 3.02
N THR A 120 -5.09 49.44 4.09
CA THR A 120 -6.34 50.18 4.08
C THR A 120 -6.05 51.57 4.63
N MET A 121 -6.11 52.59 3.77
CA MET A 121 -6.15 53.98 4.24
C MET A 121 -7.51 54.19 4.96
N PRO A 122 -7.55 54.71 6.19
CA PRO A 122 -8.77 55.19 6.80
C PRO A 122 -9.31 56.45 6.11
#